data_AF-A0A0J8DF95-F1
#
_entry.id   AF-A0A0J8DF95-F1
#
_cell.length_a   1.000
_cell.length_b   1.000
_cell.length_c   1.000
_cell.angle_alpha   90.00
_cell.angle_beta   90.00
_cell.angle_gamma   90.00
#
_symmetry.space_group_name_H-M   'P 1'
#
loop_
_entity.id
_entity.type
_entity.pdbx_description
1 polymer ?
#
loop_
_entity_poly.entity_id
_entity_poly.type
_entity_poly.pdbx_seq_one_letter_code
_entity_poly.pdbx_strand_id
1 'polypeptide(L)'
;MNIRMDNETSKALKQELSNKDKEYGIKVDISTISCGGPILSVSLCEKNSPEEFCEVNGIKVFLDEGLDKYTDSIEISKNDKFGGGFSATYGDGCSACNVD
;
A
#
# COMPACT_ATOMS: atom_id res chain seq x y z
N MET A 1 -8.82 3.88 9.55
CA MET A 1 -7.56 3.72 8.80
C MET A 1 -6.61 2.87 9.61
N ASN A 2 -6.56 1.58 9.31
CA ASN A 2 -5.73 0.61 10.01
C ASN A 2 -4.88 -0.16 9.00
N ILE A 3 -3.91 0.55 8.41
CA ILE A 3 -2.99 -0.04 7.43
C ILE A 3 -1.90 -0.82 8.18
N ARG A 4 -1.68 -2.07 7.76
CA ARG A 4 -0.65 -2.94 8.32
C ARG A 4 0.54 -3.03 7.39
N MET A 5 1.72 -3.06 7.98
CA MET A 5 2.97 -3.22 7.26
C MET A 5 3.95 -3.94 8.16
N ASP A 6 4.54 -5.03 7.67
CA ASP A 6 5.58 -5.73 8.42
C ASP A 6 6.86 -4.89 8.55
N ASN A 7 7.67 -5.19 9.55
CA ASN A 7 8.95 -4.53 9.80
C ASN A 7 9.92 -4.64 8.62
N GLU A 8 9.98 -5.77 7.92
CA GLU A 8 10.87 -5.96 6.77
C GLU A 8 10.44 -5.06 5.61
N THR A 9 9.14 -5.02 5.30
CA THR A 9 8.57 -4.12 4.29
C THR A 9 8.81 -2.66 4.66
N SER A 10 8.61 -2.30 5.92
CA SER A 10 8.84 -0.93 6.42
C SER A 10 10.31 -0.52 6.28
N LYS A 11 11.26 -1.42 6.55
CA LYS A 11 12.69 -1.15 6.38
C LYS A 11 13.05 -0.97 4.91
N ALA A 12 12.58 -1.87 4.04
CA ALA A 12 12.85 -1.78 2.61
C ALA A 12 12.27 -0.47 2.02
N LEU A 13 11.05 -0.09 2.39
CA LEU A 13 10.45 1.18 1.99
C LEU A 13 11.26 2.38 2.49
N LYS A 14 11.65 2.39 3.77
CA LYS A 14 12.48 3.48 4.31
C LYS A 14 13.81 3.61 3.57
N GLN A 15 14.44 2.50 3.19
CA GLN A 15 15.67 2.55 2.40
C GLN A 15 15.42 3.12 1.00
N GLU A 16 14.37 2.68 0.31
CA GLU A 16 13.98 3.20 -1.00
C GLU A 16 13.66 4.71 -0.96
N LEU A 17 12.95 5.16 0.07
CA LEU A 17 12.59 6.55 0.29
C LEU A 17 13.80 7.40 0.71
N SER A 18 14.70 6.86 1.54
CA SER A 18 15.90 7.56 2.02
C SER A 18 16.99 7.70 0.95
N ASN A 19 16.95 6.87 -0.10
CA ASN A 19 17.82 7.01 -1.27
C ASN A 19 17.41 8.17 -2.20
N LYS A 20 16.35 8.91 -1.84
CA LYS A 20 15.85 10.03 -2.62
C LYS A 20 16.15 11.36 -1.92
N ASP A 21 16.46 12.37 -2.71
CA ASP A 21 16.84 13.71 -2.24
C ASP A 21 15.67 14.53 -1.64
N LYS A 22 14.43 14.02 -1.74
CA LYS A 22 13.22 14.68 -1.25
C LYS A 22 12.49 13.80 -0.24
N GLU A 23 11.60 14.40 0.56
CA GLU A 23 10.66 13.61 1.36
C GLU A 23 9.62 12.94 0.46
N TYR A 24 9.79 11.63 0.24
CA TYR A 24 8.81 10.78 -0.43
C TYR A 24 7.97 10.01 0.59
N GLY A 25 6.75 9.68 0.19
CA GLY A 25 5.93 8.64 0.80
C GLY A 25 5.51 7.62 -0.26
N ILE A 26 4.49 6.84 0.06
CA ILE A 26 3.87 5.91 -0.88
C ILE A 26 2.41 6.26 -1.11
N LYS A 27 1.94 6.14 -2.34
CA LYS A 27 0.52 6.20 -2.68
C LYS A 27 0.03 4.78 -2.96
N VAL A 28 -1.10 4.44 -2.38
CA VAL A 28 -1.84 3.21 -2.67
C VAL A 28 -3.02 3.58 -3.56
N ASP A 29 -3.07 2.94 -4.73
CA ASP A 29 -4.10 3.15 -5.74
C ASP A 29 -4.84 1.84 -6.05
N ILE A 30 -6.12 1.92 -6.42
CA ILE A 30 -6.87 0.76 -6.90
C ILE A 30 -6.53 0.60 -8.38
N SER A 31 -5.72 -0.41 -8.70
CA SER A 31 -5.38 -0.71 -10.09
C SER A 31 -6.51 -1.40 -10.84
N THR A 32 -7.21 -2.34 -10.19
CA THR A 32 -8.31 -3.09 -10.81
C THR A 32 -9.22 -3.65 -9.74
N ILE A 33 -10.53 -3.67 -9.97
CA ILE A 33 -11.47 -4.39 -9.09
C ILE A 33 -11.83 -5.70 -9.78
N SER A 34 -11.54 -6.83 -9.12
CA SER A 34 -11.88 -8.16 -9.61
C SER A 34 -12.84 -8.87 -8.65
N CYS A 35 -13.30 -10.05 -9.04
CA CYS A 35 -14.28 -10.84 -8.26
C CYS A 35 -13.78 -11.18 -6.84
N GLY A 36 -12.45 -11.20 -6.63
CA GLY A 36 -11.81 -11.40 -5.33
C GLY A 36 -11.50 -10.12 -4.54
N GLY A 37 -11.98 -8.95 -4.98
CA GLY A 37 -11.74 -7.65 -4.34
C GLY A 37 -10.87 -6.70 -5.16
N PRO A 38 -10.57 -5.51 -4.61
CA PRO A 38 -9.70 -4.54 -5.25
C PRO A 38 -8.24 -5.02 -5.24
N ILE A 39 -7.62 -5.03 -6.41
CA ILE A 39 -6.19 -5.14 -6.61
C ILE A 39 -5.60 -3.75 -6.39
N LEU A 40 -4.74 -3.63 -5.39
CA LEU A 40 -4.09 -2.38 -5.03
C LEU A 40 -2.66 -2.37 -5.59
N SER A 41 -2.22 -1.20 -6.04
CA SER A 41 -0.83 -0.93 -6.40
C SER A 41 -0.23 0.09 -5.46
N VAL A 42 1.09 0.03 -5.32
CA VAL A 42 1.87 0.92 -4.47
C VAL A 42 2.89 1.65 -5.33
N SER A 43 2.79 2.97 -5.33
CA SER A 43 3.65 3.87 -6.10
C SER A 43 4.35 4.86 -5.18
N LEU A 44 5.55 5.32 -5.55
CA LEU A 44 6.22 6.39 -4.81
C LEU A 44 5.53 7.73 -5.07
N CYS A 45 5.30 8.52 -4.02
CA CYS A 45 4.63 9.81 -4.10
C CYS A 45 5.44 10.89 -3.37
N GLU A 46 5.51 12.10 -3.90
CA GLU A 46 6.20 13.22 -3.25
C GLU A 46 5.31 13.85 -2.16
N LYS A 47 5.91 14.28 -1.04
CA LYS A 47 5.20 14.86 0.13
C LYS A 47 4.25 16.03 -0.18
N ASN A 48 4.39 16.69 -1.33
CA ASN A 48 3.55 17.82 -1.73
C ASN A 48 2.20 17.41 -2.34
N SER A 49 1.81 16.13 -2.31
CA SER A 49 0.46 15.75 -2.74
C SER A 49 -0.58 16.31 -1.76
N PRO A 50 -1.61 17.03 -2.24
CA PRO A 50 -2.66 17.62 -1.40
C PRO A 50 -3.65 16.59 -0.82
N GLU A 51 -3.36 15.30 -0.96
CA GLU A 51 -4.23 14.19 -0.61
C GLU A 51 -4.10 13.82 0.89
N GLU A 52 -5.18 13.31 1.48
CA GLU A 52 -5.14 12.79 2.84
C GLU A 52 -4.15 11.62 2.94
N PHE A 53 -3.37 11.61 4.03
CA PHE A 53 -2.38 10.57 4.29
C PHE A 53 -2.46 10.09 5.74
N CYS A 54 -2.06 8.84 5.95
CA CYS A 54 -1.81 8.28 7.26
C CYS A 54 -0.32 7.92 7.39
N GLU A 55 0.22 8.01 8.61
CA GLU A 55 1.60 7.60 8.89
C GLU A 55 1.62 6.19 9.46
N VAL A 56 2.35 5.28 8.81
CA VAL A 56 2.49 3.87 9.20
C VAL A 56 3.96 3.57 9.37
N ASN A 57 4.39 3.18 10.57
CA ASN A 57 5.80 2.95 10.89
C ASN A 57 6.73 4.13 10.53
N GLY A 58 6.24 5.38 10.52
CA GLY A 58 6.99 6.57 10.10
C GLY A 58 7.12 6.75 8.58
N ILE A 59 6.30 6.07 7.79
CA ILE A 59 6.16 6.26 6.34
C ILE A 59 4.80 6.89 6.08
N LYS A 60 4.77 7.93 5.24
CA LYS A 60 3.51 8.55 4.79
C LYS A 60 2.88 7.69 3.71
N VAL A 61 1.62 7.30 3.94
CA VAL A 61 0.81 6.50 3.03
C VAL A 61 -0.37 7.35 2.57
N PHE A 62 -0.37 7.69 1.30
CA PHE A 62 -1.46 8.39 0.61
C PHE A 62 -2.41 7.34 0.03
N LEU A 63 -3.71 7.61 0.12
CA LEU A 63 -4.75 6.69 -0.35
C LEU A 63 -5.58 7.40 -1.42
N ASP A 64 -5.89 6.69 -2.49
CA ASP A 64 -6.76 7.21 -3.55
C ASP A 64 -8.23 7.37 -3.09
N GLU A 65 -8.98 8.23 -3.78
CA GLU A 65 -10.37 8.53 -3.41
C GLU A 65 -11.24 7.25 -3.52
N GLY A 66 -11.81 6.83 -2.39
CA GLY A 66 -12.59 5.59 -2.30
C GLY A 66 -11.88 4.42 -1.64
N LEU A 67 -10.56 4.51 -1.42
CA LEU A 67 -9.84 3.54 -0.58
C LEU A 67 -10.15 3.68 0.91
N ASP A 68 -10.62 4.86 1.34
CA ASP A 68 -10.97 5.14 2.74
C ASP A 68 -11.83 4.03 3.39
N LYS A 69 -12.79 3.51 2.62
CA LYS A 69 -13.71 2.42 3.01
C LYS A 69 -13.05 1.05 3.21
N TYR A 70 -11.85 0.88 2.70
CA TYR A 70 -11.08 -0.37 2.70
C TYR A 70 -9.85 -0.29 3.61
N THR A 71 -9.56 0.88 4.19
CA THR A 71 -8.31 1.16 4.92
C THR A 71 -8.08 0.34 6.17
N ASP A 72 -9.13 -0.27 6.74
CA ASP A 72 -9.01 -1.10 7.94
C ASP A 72 -8.46 -2.51 7.66
N SER A 73 -8.31 -2.89 6.37
CA SER A 73 -7.84 -4.21 5.96
C SER A 73 -6.74 -4.16 4.89
N ILE A 74 -6.04 -3.03 4.74
CA ILE A 74 -4.93 -2.91 3.79
C ILE A 74 -3.64 -3.40 4.47
N GLU A 75 -3.00 -4.39 3.84
CA GLU A 75 -1.67 -4.86 4.19
C GLU A 75 -0.69 -4.54 3.07
N ILE A 76 0.43 -3.91 3.42
CA ILE A 76 1.49 -3.57 2.47
C ILE A 76 2.66 -4.53 2.70
N SER A 77 3.05 -5.22 1.62
CA SER A 77 4.09 -6.24 1.63
C SER A 77 5.08 -6.03 0.50
N LYS A 78 6.35 -6.32 0.76
CA LYS A 78 7.39 -6.33 -0.27
C LYS A 78 7.17 -7.53 -1.19
N ASN A 79 7.24 -7.31 -2.50
CA ASN A 79 7.08 -8.35 -3.51
C ASN A 79 8.44 -8.61 -4.18
N ASP A 80 9.08 -9.72 -3.82
CA ASP A 80 10.42 -10.07 -4.30
C ASP A 80 10.43 -10.76 -5.67
N LYS A 81 9.26 -11.07 -6.26
CA LYS A 81 9.18 -11.90 -7.47
C LYS A 81 9.51 -11.21 -8.80
N PHE A 82 9.42 -9.88 -8.91
CA PHE A 82 9.64 -9.16 -10.17
C PHE A 82 10.32 -7.79 -9.99
N GLY A 83 11.57 -7.80 -9.52
CA GLY A 83 12.43 -6.61 -9.57
C GLY A 83 12.35 -5.64 -8.39
N GLY A 84 11.88 -6.09 -7.22
CA GLY A 84 11.84 -5.28 -6.00
C GLY A 84 10.72 -4.25 -6.05
N GLY A 85 9.48 -4.71 -5.88
CA GLY A 85 8.30 -3.84 -5.80
C GLY A 85 7.63 -3.93 -4.43
N PHE A 86 6.66 -3.06 -4.20
CA PHE A 86 5.73 -3.14 -3.08
C PHE A 86 4.35 -3.47 -3.62
N SER A 87 3.56 -4.20 -2.84
CA SER A 87 2.18 -4.51 -3.18
C SER A 87 1.32 -4.27 -1.97
N ALA A 88 0.11 -3.78 -2.23
CA ALA A 88 -0.91 -3.65 -1.21
C ALA A 88 -1.97 -4.72 -1.50
N THR A 89 -2.44 -5.37 -0.45
CA THR A 89 -3.53 -6.34 -0.53
C THR A 89 -4.63 -5.92 0.43
N TYR A 90 -5.86 -6.09 -0.01
CA TYR A 90 -7.03 -5.90 0.84
C TYR A 90 -7.50 -7.26 1.35
N GLY A 91 -7.56 -7.44 2.67
CA GLY A 91 -8.27 -8.56 3.28
C GLY A 91 -7.65 -9.10 4.57
N ASP A 92 -8.48 -9.22 5.59
CA ASP A 92 -8.35 -10.31 6.56
C ASP A 92 -8.52 -11.61 5.76
N GLY A 93 -7.52 -12.50 5.80
CA GLY A 93 -7.50 -13.71 4.98
C GLY A 93 -8.83 -14.48 5.07
N CYS A 94 -9.30 -14.96 3.92
CA CYS A 94 -10.55 -15.70 3.66
C CYS A 94 -11.75 -14.86 3.24
N SER A 95 -12.06 -14.91 1.94
CA SER A 95 -13.38 -15.39 1.51
C SER A 95 -13.24 -16.07 0.15
N ALA A 96 -13.70 -17.31 0.14
CA ALA A 96 -13.58 -18.28 -0.92
C ALA A 96 -14.12 -17.78 -2.28
N CYS A 97 -13.26 -17.76 -3.30
CA CYS A 97 -13.71 -18.06 -4.66
C CYS A 97 -13.94 -19.58 -4.76
N ASN A 98 -14.93 -20.11 -4.03
CA ASN A 98 -15.62 -21.32 -4.48
C ASN A 98 -16.76 -20.80 -5.37
N VAL A 99 -16.46 -20.68 -6.66
CA VAL A 99 -17.50 -20.70 -7.67
C VAL A 99 -17.99 -22.15 -7.73
N ASP A 100 -19.22 -22.36 -7.26
CA ASP A 100 -19.98 -23.59 -7.49
C ASP A 100 -20.28 -23.76 -8.98
#